data_AF-Q0BUU6-F1
#
_entry.id   AF-Q0BUU6-F1
#
_cell.length_a   1.000
_cell.length_b   1.000
_cell.length_c   1.000
_cell.angle_alpha   90.00
_cell.angle_beta   90.00
_cell.angle_gamma   90.00
#
_symmetry.space_group_name_H-M   'P 1'
#
loop_
_entity.id
_entity.type
_entity.pdbx_description
1 polymer ?
#
loop_
_entity_poly.entity_id
_entity_poly.type
_entity_poly.pdbx_seq_one_letter_code
_entity_poly.pdbx_strand_id
1 'polypeptide(L)'
;MNIVDRRLNPRGKSLANRQRFIRKARRQIMEAVRDAAARQGIRETGVGEGIRINTDALREPTLHHASGTGNRTHVLPGNKEFVEGDQIRRQGGGGRGKGREGAPDGEGEDAFTFALSQDEFLDLFLEDLELPDLLRRQLRSAEEATPRRAGYAISGSATNVNLVRTMRNSLSRRIALGRPRLEETEAEERELASLLENGTDPERQAELRHRIEQARSRGRRIPFIDPIDIRYNRYQSVPRPAASAVMFCLMDVSGSMTEHMKDLAKRFYKLLYLFLSRRYKHVDIVFIRHTHVAKEVDEEAFFTSTESGGTVVSTALEKMLAIMKDRYAKEDWNIYAAQASDGDNLPSDNSHACALLTREILPQCQYFAYLEVGAENMPGGDTELWRAYKTVAESDQPLAMRHVSHRGQIYPVFRQLFTRDKATRDSINEVEA
;
A
#
# COMPACT_ATOMS: atom_id res chain seq x y z
N MET A 1 10.29 -12.35 6.27
CA MET A 1 10.74 -13.72 5.95
C MET A 1 11.40 -14.35 7.16
N ASN A 2 10.95 -15.53 7.60
CA ASN A 2 11.60 -16.31 8.66
C ASN A 2 12.34 -17.49 8.02
N ILE A 3 13.66 -17.37 7.83
CA ILE A 3 14.48 -18.47 7.33
C ILE A 3 14.75 -19.43 8.50
N VAL A 4 14.05 -20.56 8.52
CA VAL A 4 14.25 -21.61 9.53
C VAL A 4 15.39 -22.52 9.08
N ASP A 5 16.58 -22.26 9.60
CA ASP A 5 17.74 -23.13 9.41
C ASP A 5 17.59 -24.41 10.27
N ARG A 6 17.19 -25.50 9.62
CA ARG A 6 16.94 -26.82 10.23
C ARG A 6 18.20 -27.67 10.41
N ARG A 7 19.39 -27.17 10.10
CA ARG A 7 20.64 -27.93 10.30
C ARG A 7 20.81 -28.19 11.79
N LEU A 8 20.89 -29.47 12.19
CA LEU A 8 21.39 -29.84 13.51
C LEU A 8 22.74 -29.15 13.68
N ASN A 9 22.90 -28.30 14.70
CA ASN A 9 24.14 -27.56 14.95
C ASN A 9 25.05 -28.44 15.81
N PRO A 10 25.87 -29.34 15.24
CA PRO A 10 26.45 -30.44 15.99
C PRO A 10 27.74 -30.02 16.69
N ARG A 11 28.19 -28.76 16.51
CA ARG A 11 29.55 -28.31 16.89
C ARG A 11 29.64 -26.88 17.41
N GLY A 12 28.56 -26.30 17.95
CA GLY A 12 28.65 -25.00 18.63
C GLY A 12 29.20 -23.86 17.76
N LYS A 13 28.83 -23.81 16.47
CA LYS A 13 29.26 -22.71 15.58
C LYS A 13 28.79 -21.36 16.16
N SER A 14 29.69 -20.37 16.17
CA SER A 14 29.41 -19.00 16.62
C SER A 14 28.16 -18.41 15.95
N LEU A 15 27.30 -17.75 16.73
CA LEU A 15 26.09 -17.05 16.24
C LEU A 15 26.40 -16.11 15.07
N ALA A 16 27.58 -15.48 15.06
CA ALA A 16 28.01 -14.57 14.00
C ALA A 16 28.14 -15.26 12.63
N ASN A 17 28.63 -16.50 12.58
CA ASN A 17 28.76 -17.25 11.33
C ASN A 17 27.39 -17.66 10.80
N ARG A 18 26.47 -18.05 11.69
CA ARG A 18 25.08 -18.35 11.32
C ARG A 18 24.38 -17.13 10.74
N GLN A 19 24.55 -15.96 11.35
CA GLN A 19 24.00 -14.70 10.82
C GLN A 19 24.62 -14.33 9.46
N ARG A 20 25.92 -14.57 9.24
CA ARG A 20 26.56 -14.37 7.93
C ARG A 20 26.00 -15.33 6.87
N PHE A 21 25.83 -16.60 7.21
CA PHE A 21 25.21 -17.60 6.34
C PHE A 21 23.78 -17.21 5.94
N ILE A 22 22.94 -16.85 6.91
CA ILE A 22 21.56 -16.43 6.66
C ILE A 22 21.51 -15.20 5.74
N ARG A 23 22.39 -14.21 5.96
CA ARG A 23 22.50 -13.03 5.07
C ARG A 23 22.92 -13.41 3.65
N LYS A 24 23.88 -14.34 3.49
CA LYS A 24 24.34 -14.82 2.18
C LYS A 24 23.24 -15.59 1.45
N ALA A 25 22.54 -16.47 2.17
CA ALA A 25 21.39 -17.22 1.66
C ALA A 25 20.26 -16.28 1.22
N ARG A 26 19.90 -15.29 2.04
CA ARG A 26 18.88 -14.30 1.68
C ARG A 26 19.24 -13.57 0.39
N ARG A 27 20.50 -13.16 0.23
CA ARG A 27 20.97 -12.48 -0.99
C ARG A 27 20.82 -13.36 -2.23
N GLN A 28 21.21 -14.62 -2.13
CA GLN A 28 21.10 -15.60 -3.23
C GLN A 28 19.65 -15.92 -3.56
N ILE A 29 18.77 -16.02 -2.56
CA ILE A 29 17.32 -16.16 -2.77
C ILE A 29 16.78 -14.95 -3.54
N MET A 30 17.14 -13.73 -3.10
CA MET A 30 16.70 -12.51 -3.79
C MET A 30 17.20 -12.48 -5.24
N GLU A 31 18.46 -12.82 -5.49
CA GLU A 31 19.04 -12.88 -6.84
C GLU A 31 18.32 -13.91 -7.72
N ALA A 32 18.06 -15.11 -7.20
CA ALA A 32 17.35 -16.14 -7.94
C ALA A 32 15.86 -15.80 -8.20
N VAL A 33 15.19 -15.12 -7.26
CA VAL A 33 13.84 -14.56 -7.45
C VAL A 33 13.82 -13.53 -8.57
N ARG A 34 14.83 -12.66 -8.64
CA ARG A 34 14.95 -11.64 -9.70
C ARG A 34 15.16 -12.28 -11.07
N ASP A 35 16.03 -13.27 -11.16
CA ASP A 35 16.29 -13.99 -12.40
C ASP A 35 15.05 -14.77 -12.88
N ALA A 36 14.34 -15.40 -11.95
CA ALA A 36 13.08 -16.11 -12.26
C ALA A 36 12.01 -15.13 -12.79
N ALA A 37 11.86 -13.97 -12.15
CA ALA A 37 10.91 -12.95 -12.58
C ALA A 37 11.19 -12.42 -13.98
N ALA A 38 12.48 -12.21 -14.33
CA ALA A 38 12.90 -11.73 -15.63
C ALA A 38 12.62 -12.74 -16.76
N ARG A 39 12.68 -14.05 -16.46
CA ARG A 39 12.51 -15.13 -17.46
C ARG A 39 11.06 -15.52 -17.71
N GLN A 40 10.26 -15.74 -16.67
CA GLN A 40 8.94 -16.39 -16.80
C GLN A 40 7.75 -15.45 -16.53
N GLY A 41 7.98 -14.26 -15.96
CA GLY A 41 6.91 -13.31 -15.64
C GLY A 41 6.03 -13.73 -14.45
N ILE A 42 5.63 -12.74 -13.67
CA ILE A 42 5.12 -12.88 -12.28
C ILE A 42 3.85 -13.76 -12.13
N ARG A 43 3.05 -13.97 -13.19
CA ARG A 43 1.81 -14.78 -13.10
C ARG A 43 2.07 -16.29 -13.15
N GLU A 44 3.15 -16.71 -13.80
CA GLU A 44 3.46 -18.14 -14.00
C GLU A 44 4.25 -18.70 -12.81
N THR A 45 5.04 -17.87 -12.13
CA THR A 45 5.93 -18.27 -11.03
C THR A 45 5.23 -18.54 -9.69
N GLY A 46 3.91 -18.30 -9.60
CA GLY A 46 3.17 -18.32 -8.32
C GLY A 46 2.74 -19.70 -7.82
N VAL A 47 2.79 -20.75 -8.66
CA VAL A 47 2.27 -22.08 -8.30
C VAL A 47 3.36 -23.14 -8.43
N GLY A 48 4.08 -23.38 -7.33
CA GLY A 48 4.86 -24.61 -7.13
C GLY A 48 6.17 -24.74 -7.90
N GLU A 49 6.57 -23.74 -8.70
CA GLU A 49 7.86 -23.77 -9.39
C GLU A 49 8.98 -23.39 -8.41
N GLY A 50 9.83 -24.36 -8.09
CA GLY A 50 10.86 -24.20 -7.10
C GLY A 50 12.04 -23.37 -7.62
N ILE A 51 12.39 -22.32 -6.90
CA ILE A 51 13.56 -21.49 -7.21
C ILE A 51 14.81 -22.28 -6.86
N ARG A 52 15.65 -22.52 -7.87
CA ARG A 52 16.93 -23.21 -7.72
C ARG A 52 18.02 -22.22 -7.35
N ILE A 53 18.78 -22.53 -6.31
CA ILE A 53 19.90 -21.71 -5.86
C ILE A 53 21.20 -22.50 -5.99
N ASN A 54 22.21 -21.86 -6.58
CA ASN A 54 23.54 -22.43 -6.72
C ASN A 54 24.22 -22.56 -5.34
N THR A 55 24.62 -23.78 -5.00
CA THR A 55 25.21 -24.13 -3.70
C THR A 55 26.62 -23.64 -3.52
N ASP A 56 27.37 -23.43 -4.61
CA ASP A 56 28.72 -22.89 -4.58
C ASP A 56 28.77 -21.51 -3.91
N ALA A 57 27.76 -20.68 -4.18
CA ALA A 57 27.61 -19.37 -3.56
C ALA A 57 27.28 -19.47 -2.07
N LEU A 58 26.87 -20.62 -1.54
CA LEU A 58 26.55 -20.84 -0.12
C LEU A 58 27.64 -21.57 0.66
N ARG A 59 28.74 -21.95 -0.01
CA ARG A 59 29.84 -22.69 0.61
C ARG A 59 30.55 -21.84 1.67
N GLU A 60 30.71 -22.43 2.85
CA GLU A 60 31.54 -21.88 3.93
C GLU A 60 32.98 -22.40 3.75
N PRO A 61 34.00 -21.51 3.71
CA PRO A 61 35.38 -21.96 3.71
C PRO A 61 35.72 -22.62 5.05
N THR A 62 36.35 -23.79 5.00
CA THR A 62 36.84 -24.48 6.20
C THR A 62 38.35 -24.33 6.31
N LEU A 63 38.80 -23.80 7.44
CA LEU A 63 40.22 -23.73 7.75
C LEU A 63 40.66 -25.04 8.38
N HIS A 64 41.72 -25.62 7.86
CA HIS A 64 42.35 -26.82 8.41
C HIS A 64 43.84 -26.55 8.63
N HIS A 65 44.40 -27.10 9.70
CA HIS A 65 45.84 -27.05 9.89
C HIS A 65 46.52 -27.89 8.81
N ALA A 66 47.40 -27.25 8.03
CA ALA A 66 48.19 -27.92 7.01
C ALA A 66 49.00 -29.08 7.62
N SER A 67 48.86 -30.29 7.05
CA SER A 67 49.53 -31.50 7.52
C SER A 67 51.02 -31.55 7.16
N GLY A 68 51.49 -30.67 6.28
CA GLY A 68 52.86 -30.65 5.76
C GLY A 68 53.76 -29.53 6.27
N THR A 69 53.21 -28.55 7.01
CA THR A 69 53.94 -27.32 7.36
C THR A 69 53.67 -26.91 8.81
N GLY A 70 54.65 -26.25 9.43
CA GLY A 70 54.60 -25.80 10.83
C GLY A 70 55.25 -26.79 11.80
N ASN A 71 55.63 -26.30 12.98
CA ASN A 71 56.18 -27.13 14.05
C ASN A 71 55.02 -27.81 14.80
N ARG A 72 54.94 -29.14 14.76
CA ARG A 72 53.83 -29.91 15.34
C ARG A 72 54.37 -30.93 16.33
N THR A 73 53.99 -30.78 17.59
CA THR A 73 54.28 -31.77 18.63
C THR A 73 53.13 -32.74 18.70
N HIS A 74 53.39 -34.03 18.46
CA HIS A 74 52.42 -35.10 18.60
C HIS A 74 52.89 -36.06 19.69
N VAL A 75 52.00 -36.45 20.60
CA VAL A 75 52.29 -37.48 21.60
C VAL A 75 51.78 -38.81 21.07
N LEU A 76 52.69 -39.76 20.83
CA LEU A 76 52.36 -41.12 20.42
C LEU A 76 52.46 -42.03 21.66
N PRO A 77 51.35 -42.51 22.22
CA PRO A 77 51.39 -43.40 23.37
C PRO A 77 51.96 -44.77 22.96
N GLY A 78 52.73 -45.40 23.86
CA GLY A 78 53.27 -46.75 23.65
C GLY A 78 54.72 -46.82 23.16
N ASN A 79 55.51 -45.74 23.30
CA ASN A 79 56.94 -45.79 23.00
C ASN A 79 57.66 -46.75 23.97
N LYS A 80 58.30 -47.79 23.43
CA LYS A 80 59.15 -48.73 24.18
C LYS A 80 60.60 -48.77 23.66
N GLU A 81 60.88 -48.10 22.54
CA GLU A 81 62.11 -48.33 21.76
C GLU A 81 62.86 -47.03 21.37
N PHE A 82 62.20 -45.87 21.34
CA PHE A 82 62.81 -44.61 20.89
C PHE A 82 63.21 -43.70 22.06
N VAL A 83 64.31 -42.96 21.92
CA VAL A 83 64.80 -41.98 22.90
C VAL A 83 64.70 -40.56 22.30
N GLU A 84 64.75 -39.52 23.15
CA GLU A 84 64.69 -38.12 22.72
C GLU A 84 65.81 -37.81 21.70
N GLY A 85 65.43 -37.33 20.51
CA GLY A 85 66.35 -37.02 19.40
C GLY A 85 66.26 -37.99 18.21
N ASP A 86 65.61 -39.14 18.37
CA ASP A 86 65.46 -40.12 17.30
C ASP A 86 64.52 -39.65 16.18
N GLN A 87 64.91 -39.90 14.93
CA GLN A 87 64.08 -39.61 13.76
C GLN A 87 63.19 -40.82 13.43
N ILE A 88 61.89 -40.68 13.66
CA ILE A 88 60.91 -41.70 13.28
C ILE A 88 60.57 -41.52 11.80
N ARG A 89 60.64 -42.61 11.03
CA ARG A 89 60.21 -42.60 9.62
C ARG A 89 58.73 -42.21 9.58
N ARG A 90 58.42 -41.07 8.94
CA ARG A 90 57.05 -40.62 8.69
C ARG A 90 56.30 -41.79 8.05
N GLN A 91 55.29 -42.35 8.74
CA GLN A 91 54.40 -43.31 8.09
C GLN A 91 53.86 -42.63 6.84
N GLY A 92 54.18 -43.18 5.67
CA GLY A 92 53.58 -42.75 4.42
C GLY A 92 52.08 -42.76 4.64
N GLY A 93 51.41 -41.64 4.34
CA GLY A 93 50.00 -41.46 4.60
C GLY A 93 49.17 -42.50 3.87
N GLY A 94 49.01 -43.68 4.48
CA GLY A 94 48.05 -44.71 4.13
C GLY A 94 46.67 -44.26 4.60
N GLY A 95 46.26 -43.07 4.17
CA GLY A 95 44.87 -42.67 4.17
C GLY A 95 44.18 -43.45 3.05
N ARG A 96 43.93 -44.74 3.28
CA ARG A 96 42.83 -45.45 2.61
C ARG A 96 41.53 -44.91 3.24
N GLY A 97 41.31 -43.61 3.07
CA GLY A 97 39.97 -43.06 3.10
C GLY A 97 39.28 -43.76 1.96
N LYS A 98 38.33 -44.63 2.30
CA LYS A 98 37.36 -45.19 1.36
C LYS A 98 36.77 -43.98 0.66
N GLY A 99 37.30 -43.65 -0.52
CA GLY A 99 36.71 -42.67 -1.41
C GLY A 99 35.30 -43.15 -1.59
N ARG A 100 34.34 -42.35 -1.14
CA ARG A 100 32.97 -42.48 -1.65
C ARG A 100 33.16 -42.34 -3.15
N GLU A 101 32.95 -43.45 -3.88
CA GLU A 101 32.87 -43.43 -5.34
C GLU A 101 31.93 -42.28 -5.68
N GLY A 102 32.51 -41.18 -6.17
CA GLY A 102 31.75 -40.27 -7.00
C GLY A 102 31.45 -41.05 -8.26
N ALA A 103 30.16 -41.22 -8.57
CA ALA A 103 29.75 -41.78 -9.84
C ALA A 103 30.44 -41.01 -10.99
N PRO A 104 30.71 -41.66 -12.15
CA PRO A 104 31.39 -41.02 -13.28
C PRO A 104 30.53 -39.93 -13.94
N ASP A 105 29.25 -39.84 -13.59
CA ASP A 105 28.40 -38.69 -13.91
C ASP A 105 28.50 -37.67 -12.78
N GLY A 106 29.24 -36.60 -13.05
CA GLY A 106 29.36 -35.42 -12.19
C GLY A 106 28.08 -34.60 -12.13
N GLU A 107 26.96 -35.22 -11.78
CA GLU A 107 25.79 -34.49 -11.30
C GLU A 107 25.99 -34.21 -9.81
N GLY A 108 26.52 -33.02 -9.52
CA GLY A 108 26.63 -32.51 -8.16
C GLY A 108 25.25 -32.37 -7.52
N GLU A 109 24.85 -33.36 -6.72
CA GLU A 109 23.85 -33.20 -5.65
C GLU A 109 24.27 -32.00 -4.77
N ASP A 110 23.51 -30.93 -4.52
CA ASP A 110 22.08 -30.70 -4.71
C ASP A 110 21.86 -29.22 -4.98
N ALA A 111 21.23 -28.84 -6.09
CA ALA A 111 20.62 -27.51 -6.18
C ALA A 111 19.50 -27.43 -5.14
N PHE A 112 19.61 -26.54 -4.14
CA PHE A 112 18.49 -26.30 -3.23
C PHE A 112 17.35 -25.71 -4.03
N THR A 113 16.25 -26.46 -4.11
CA THR A 113 15.02 -26.02 -4.74
C THR A 113 14.09 -25.52 -3.64
N PHE A 114 13.81 -24.22 -3.62
CA PHE A 114 12.88 -23.61 -2.67
C PHE A 114 11.53 -23.42 -3.33
N ALA A 115 10.49 -24.07 -2.82
CA ALA A 115 9.12 -23.73 -3.17
C ALA A 115 8.72 -22.48 -2.37
N LEU A 116 8.46 -21.38 -3.08
CA LEU A 116 7.89 -20.18 -2.49
C LEU A 116 6.41 -20.11 -2.83
N SER A 117 5.60 -19.62 -1.91
CA SER A 117 4.25 -19.17 -2.24
C SER A 117 4.31 -17.89 -3.09
N GLN A 118 3.24 -17.61 -3.83
CA GLN A 118 3.12 -16.37 -4.61
C GLN A 118 3.32 -15.12 -3.74
N ASP A 119 2.76 -15.10 -2.54
CA ASP A 119 2.89 -13.97 -1.61
C ASP A 119 4.33 -13.80 -1.11
N GLU A 120 5.02 -14.89 -0.78
CA GLU A 120 6.42 -14.84 -0.36
C GLU A 120 7.35 -14.43 -1.49
N PHE A 121 7.07 -14.90 -2.71
CA PHE A 121 7.79 -14.46 -3.91
C PHE A 121 7.66 -12.96 -4.10
N LEU A 122 6.43 -12.43 -4.04
CA LEU A 122 6.15 -11.00 -4.19
C LEU A 122 6.78 -10.18 -3.07
N ASP A 123 6.74 -10.65 -1.83
CA ASP A 123 7.38 -9.98 -0.70
C ASP A 123 8.88 -9.84 -0.89
N LEU A 124 9.55 -10.91 -1.33
CA LEU A 124 10.99 -10.90 -1.60
C LEU A 124 11.33 -10.05 -2.83
N PHE A 125 10.46 -10.09 -3.83
CA PHE A 125 10.64 -9.35 -5.07
C PHE A 125 10.49 -7.83 -4.87
N LEU A 126 9.60 -7.40 -3.97
CA LEU A 126 9.28 -6.00 -3.69
C LEU A 126 10.00 -5.42 -2.46
N GLU A 127 10.79 -6.20 -1.73
CA GLU A 127 11.41 -5.81 -0.45
C GLU A 127 12.29 -4.55 -0.57
N ASP A 128 13.04 -4.43 -1.67
CA ASP A 128 13.99 -3.33 -1.91
C ASP A 128 13.36 -2.10 -2.59
N LEU A 129 12.05 -2.12 -2.82
CA LEU A 129 11.34 -1.07 -3.54
C LEU A 129 10.54 -0.21 -2.57
N GLU A 130 10.57 1.11 -2.73
CA GLU A 130 9.77 2.07 -1.98
C GLU A 130 9.10 3.08 -2.91
N LEU A 131 7.94 3.59 -2.48
CA LEU A 131 7.25 4.68 -3.17
C LEU A 131 7.78 6.01 -2.62
N PRO A 132 8.21 6.94 -3.49
CA PRO A 132 8.52 8.30 -3.07
C PRO A 132 7.36 8.93 -2.30
N ASP A 133 7.66 9.69 -1.24
CA ASP A 133 6.69 10.45 -0.43
C ASP A 133 5.55 9.68 0.27
N LEU A 134 5.66 8.36 0.44
CA LEU A 134 4.67 7.55 1.16
C LEU A 134 4.51 7.97 2.64
N LEU A 135 5.57 8.52 3.24
CA LEU A 135 5.66 8.84 4.67
C LEU A 135 4.88 10.10 5.09
N ARG A 136 4.62 11.05 4.19
CA ARG A 136 4.00 12.33 4.58
C ARG A 136 2.51 12.20 4.95
N ARG A 137 1.85 11.11 4.56
CA ARG A 137 0.40 10.92 4.79
C ARG A 137 0.03 9.70 5.63
N GLN A 138 0.91 8.70 5.78
CA GLN A 138 0.70 7.65 6.79
C GLN A 138 0.58 8.22 8.22
N LEU A 139 1.23 9.36 8.49
CA LEU A 139 1.07 10.08 9.77
C LEU A 139 -0.36 10.61 10.00
N ARG A 140 -1.18 10.76 8.94
CA ARG A 140 -2.62 11.07 9.05
C ARG A 140 -3.50 9.82 9.00
N SER A 141 -2.92 8.64 8.79
CA SER A 141 -3.65 7.36 8.75
C SER A 141 -3.52 6.57 10.06
N ALA A 142 -3.39 7.26 11.20
CA ALA A 142 -4.06 6.71 12.38
C ALA A 142 -5.52 6.52 11.97
N GLU A 143 -6.13 5.39 12.30
CA GLU A 143 -7.56 5.17 12.07
C GLU A 143 -8.33 6.25 12.85
N GLU A 144 -8.50 7.44 12.26
CA GLU A 144 -9.24 8.55 12.85
C GLU A 144 -10.70 8.18 12.78
N ALA A 145 -11.12 7.48 13.83
CA ALA A 145 -12.48 7.26 14.24
C ALA A 145 -13.25 8.59 14.22
N THR A 146 -13.90 8.92 13.09
CA THR A 146 -14.70 10.12 13.00
C THR A 146 -16.07 9.80 13.61
N PRO A 147 -16.54 10.55 14.62
CA PRO A 147 -17.85 10.31 15.22
C PRO A 147 -18.95 10.66 14.21
N ARG A 148 -19.65 9.65 13.69
CA ARG A 148 -20.84 9.84 12.85
C ARG A 148 -22.10 9.71 13.70
N ARG A 149 -23.08 10.60 13.47
CA ARG A 149 -24.36 10.56 14.19
C ARG A 149 -25.12 9.28 13.83
N ALA A 150 -25.37 8.43 14.83
CA ALA A 150 -26.00 7.12 14.71
C ALA A 150 -27.40 7.07 15.35
N GLY A 151 -27.95 8.22 15.76
CA GLY A 151 -29.31 8.34 16.29
C GLY A 151 -29.35 8.96 17.68
N TYR A 152 -30.20 8.40 18.56
CA TYR A 152 -30.43 8.90 19.92
C TYR A 152 -30.22 7.78 20.95
N ALA A 153 -29.76 8.16 22.14
CA ALA A 153 -29.61 7.29 23.31
C ALA A 153 -30.39 7.86 24.51
N ILE A 154 -30.72 7.00 25.47
CA ILE A 154 -31.42 7.38 26.71
C ILE A 154 -30.43 7.95 27.75
N SER A 155 -29.17 7.52 27.70
CA SER A 155 -28.07 8.01 28.54
C SER A 155 -26.89 8.47 27.69
N GLY A 156 -26.09 9.40 28.21
CA GLY A 156 -24.93 9.96 27.53
C GLY A 156 -24.31 11.14 28.29
N SER A 157 -23.24 11.72 27.74
CA SER A 157 -22.63 12.94 28.27
C SER A 157 -23.57 14.14 28.15
N ALA A 158 -23.59 15.03 29.14
CA ALA A 158 -24.40 16.25 29.14
C ALA A 158 -24.16 17.12 27.89
N THR A 159 -22.96 17.11 27.33
CA THR A 159 -22.61 17.81 26.08
C THR A 159 -23.38 17.31 24.86
N ASN A 160 -23.84 16.07 24.88
CA ASN A 160 -24.56 15.44 23.77
C ASN A 160 -26.09 15.47 23.95
N VAL A 161 -26.63 16.19 24.92
CA VAL A 161 -28.09 16.26 25.13
C VAL A 161 -28.78 16.85 23.89
N ASN A 162 -29.76 16.14 23.36
CA ASN A 162 -30.62 16.65 22.30
C ASN A 162 -31.82 17.38 22.92
N LEU A 163 -31.73 18.72 23.00
CA LEU A 163 -32.78 19.58 23.55
C LEU A 163 -34.12 19.41 22.83
N VAL A 164 -34.12 19.40 21.49
CA VAL A 164 -35.36 19.33 20.70
C VAL A 164 -36.14 18.05 20.98
N ARG A 165 -35.45 16.90 20.97
CA ARG A 165 -36.09 15.61 21.23
C ARG A 165 -36.52 15.47 22.69
N THR A 166 -35.70 15.96 23.63
CA THR A 166 -36.01 15.96 25.06
C THR A 166 -37.26 16.79 25.36
N MET A 167 -37.34 18.01 24.81
CA MET A 167 -38.48 18.90 24.98
C MET A 167 -39.75 18.34 24.32
N ARG A 168 -39.62 17.68 23.16
CA ARG A 168 -40.76 17.00 22.52
C ARG A 168 -41.30 15.86 23.38
N ASN A 169 -40.42 15.01 23.94
CA ASN A 169 -40.83 13.91 24.82
C ASN A 169 -41.49 14.45 26.10
N SER A 170 -40.89 15.46 26.72
CA SER A 170 -41.44 16.16 27.88
C SER A 170 -42.84 16.72 27.59
N LEU A 171 -43.02 17.39 26.46
CA LEU A 171 -44.32 17.93 26.06
C LEU A 171 -45.37 16.82 25.90
N SER A 172 -45.04 15.74 25.18
CA SER A 172 -45.93 14.60 25.00
C SER A 172 -46.33 13.96 26.33
N ARG A 173 -45.38 13.78 27.26
CA ARG A 173 -45.63 13.24 28.60
C ARG A 173 -46.54 14.16 29.42
N ARG A 174 -46.30 15.47 29.39
CA ARG A 174 -47.13 16.46 30.11
C ARG A 174 -48.56 16.50 29.59
N ILE A 175 -48.76 16.38 28.28
CA ILE A 175 -50.10 16.29 27.69
C ILE A 175 -50.77 14.98 28.13
N ALA A 176 -50.07 13.84 28.03
CA ALA A 176 -50.61 12.54 28.40
C ALA A 176 -50.97 12.44 29.89
N LEU A 177 -50.18 13.06 30.78
CA LEU A 177 -50.43 13.08 32.22
C LEU A 177 -51.35 14.23 32.66
N GLY A 178 -51.79 15.09 31.74
CA GLY A 178 -52.68 16.21 32.03
C GLY A 178 -52.06 17.26 32.95
N ARG A 179 -50.80 17.65 32.71
CA ARG A 179 -50.20 18.77 33.46
C ARG A 179 -50.93 20.06 33.09
N PRO A 180 -51.46 20.83 34.07
CA PRO A 180 -52.14 22.09 33.79
C PRO A 180 -51.18 23.07 33.12
N ARG A 181 -51.71 23.88 32.20
CA ARG A 181 -50.90 24.91 31.53
C ARG A 181 -50.62 26.04 32.53
N LEU A 182 -49.43 26.62 32.42
CA LEU A 182 -49.03 27.73 33.27
C LEU A 182 -49.98 28.92 33.07
N GLU A 183 -50.28 29.26 31.81
CA GLU A 183 -51.18 30.36 31.45
C GLU A 183 -52.60 30.20 32.03
N GLU A 184 -53.14 28.99 32.03
CA GLU A 184 -54.46 28.69 32.59
C GLU A 184 -54.45 28.86 34.11
N THR A 185 -53.39 28.40 34.78
CA THR A 185 -53.25 28.55 36.23
C THR A 185 -53.03 30.02 36.63
N GLU A 186 -52.22 30.76 35.87
CA GLU A 186 -51.97 32.20 36.08
C GLU A 186 -53.22 33.05 35.77
N ALA A 187 -54.08 32.62 34.87
CA ALA A 187 -55.37 33.28 34.62
C ALA A 187 -56.32 33.09 35.81
N GLU A 188 -56.44 31.86 36.33
CA GLU A 188 -57.24 31.57 37.53
C GLU A 188 -56.71 32.33 38.76
N GLU A 189 -55.39 32.45 38.91
CA GLU A 189 -54.76 33.22 40.00
C GLU A 189 -55.05 34.73 39.88
N ARG A 190 -55.03 35.29 38.66
CA ARG A 190 -55.40 36.69 38.41
C ARG A 190 -56.88 36.96 38.65
N GLU A 191 -57.76 36.02 38.27
CA GLU A 191 -59.20 36.10 38.54
C GLU A 191 -59.47 36.04 40.05
N LEU A 192 -58.77 35.17 40.79
CA LEU A 192 -58.86 35.12 42.24
C LEU A 192 -58.36 36.42 42.88
N ALA A 193 -57.25 36.99 42.40
CA ALA A 193 -56.71 38.25 42.92
C ALA A 193 -57.69 39.42 42.72
N SER A 194 -58.28 39.55 41.52
CA SER A 194 -59.25 40.62 41.25
C SER A 194 -60.54 40.48 42.05
N LEU A 195 -61.00 39.24 42.30
CA LEU A 195 -62.17 38.95 43.14
C LEU A 195 -61.91 39.22 44.63
N LEU A 196 -60.67 39.08 45.11
CA LEU A 196 -60.30 39.44 46.48
C LEU A 196 -60.24 40.96 46.69
N GLU A 197 -59.89 41.73 45.64
CA GLU A 197 -59.83 43.19 45.70
C GLU A 197 -61.20 43.86 45.49
N ASN A 198 -62.06 43.31 44.61
CA ASN A 198 -63.24 44.03 44.10
C ASN A 198 -64.59 43.31 44.27
N GLY A 199 -64.65 42.07 44.80
CA GLY A 199 -65.87 41.24 44.76
C GLY A 199 -66.29 40.57 46.08
N THR A 200 -67.61 40.40 46.27
CA THR A 200 -68.25 39.65 47.36
C THR A 200 -68.95 38.38 46.85
N ASP A 201 -68.19 37.49 46.21
CA ASP A 201 -68.65 36.14 45.88
C ASP A 201 -67.75 35.08 46.56
N PRO A 202 -68.09 34.68 47.80
CA PRO A 202 -67.29 33.73 48.58
C PRO A 202 -67.31 32.31 47.98
N GLU A 203 -68.36 31.93 47.26
CA GLU A 203 -68.48 30.61 46.63
C GLU A 203 -67.51 30.49 45.45
N ARG A 204 -67.47 31.50 44.59
CA ARG A 204 -66.55 31.56 43.45
C ARG A 204 -65.08 31.65 43.89
N GLN A 205 -64.79 32.38 44.96
CA GLN A 205 -63.45 32.42 45.56
C GLN A 205 -63.02 31.05 46.08
N ALA A 206 -63.91 30.30 46.72
CA ALA A 206 -63.63 28.94 47.21
C ALA A 206 -63.39 27.95 46.06
N GLU A 207 -64.19 28.05 44.99
CA GLU A 207 -64.02 27.24 43.77
C GLU A 207 -62.66 27.48 43.10
N LEU A 208 -62.29 28.75 42.88
CA LEU A 208 -61.01 29.13 42.28
C LEU A 208 -59.82 28.68 43.14
N ARG A 209 -59.88 28.87 44.47
CA ARG A 209 -58.84 28.37 45.39
C ARG A 209 -58.66 26.86 45.28
N HIS A 210 -59.75 26.11 45.21
CA HIS A 210 -59.70 24.66 45.07
C HIS A 210 -59.11 24.23 43.71
N ARG A 211 -59.49 24.88 42.61
CA ARG A 211 -58.93 24.63 41.26
C ARG A 211 -57.43 24.93 41.20
N ILE A 212 -57.01 26.07 41.73
CA ILE A 212 -55.59 26.47 41.78
C ILE A 212 -54.79 25.47 42.62
N GLU A 213 -55.31 25.03 43.78
CA GLU A 213 -54.62 24.04 44.61
C GLU A 213 -54.50 22.68 43.91
N GLN A 214 -55.56 22.23 43.21
CA GLN A 214 -55.51 21.02 42.39
C GLN A 214 -54.50 21.15 41.23
N ALA A 215 -54.49 22.30 40.54
CA ALA A 215 -53.58 22.58 39.46
C ALA A 215 -52.12 22.61 39.95
N ARG A 216 -51.85 23.28 41.07
CA ARG A 216 -50.53 23.32 41.72
C ARG A 216 -50.08 21.94 42.19
N SER A 217 -50.97 21.16 42.81
CA SER A 217 -50.69 19.79 43.26
C SER A 217 -50.33 18.89 42.07
N ARG A 218 -51.07 18.95 40.96
CA ARG A 218 -50.76 18.22 39.72
C ARG A 218 -49.46 18.70 39.08
N GLY A 219 -49.22 20.02 39.05
CA GLY A 219 -48.00 20.64 38.53
C GLY A 219 -46.74 20.25 39.31
N ARG A 220 -46.86 20.03 40.63
CA ARG A 220 -45.78 19.51 41.49
C ARG A 220 -45.51 18.03 41.24
N ARG A 221 -46.54 17.21 41.04
CA ARG A 221 -46.42 15.76 40.81
C ARG A 221 -45.84 15.42 39.44
N ILE A 222 -46.17 16.19 38.41
CA ILE A 222 -45.73 15.93 37.03
C ILE A 222 -44.61 16.91 36.72
N PRO A 223 -43.32 16.56 36.81
CA PRO A 223 -42.22 17.50 36.57
C PRO A 223 -42.17 18.00 35.12
N PHE A 224 -41.56 19.17 34.91
CA PHE A 224 -41.52 19.81 33.59
C PHE A 224 -40.63 19.02 32.63
N ILE A 225 -39.44 18.61 33.10
CA ILE A 225 -38.57 17.62 32.43
C ILE A 225 -38.33 16.51 33.44
N ASP A 226 -38.49 15.27 32.99
CA ASP A 226 -38.20 14.07 33.76
C ASP A 226 -36.93 13.39 33.17
N PRO A 227 -36.08 12.72 33.97
CA PRO A 227 -34.96 11.94 33.46
C PRO A 227 -35.33 10.99 32.30
N ILE A 228 -36.54 10.45 32.27
CA ILE A 228 -37.01 9.59 31.17
C ILE A 228 -37.21 10.35 29.84
N ASP A 229 -37.41 11.66 29.88
CA ASP A 229 -37.59 12.51 28.70
C ASP A 229 -36.27 12.77 27.98
N ILE A 230 -35.15 12.74 28.72
CA ILE A 230 -33.83 13.14 28.24
C ILE A 230 -33.35 12.19 27.15
N ARG A 231 -32.92 12.76 26.03
CA ARG A 231 -32.29 12.02 24.93
C ARG A 231 -30.96 12.65 24.58
N TYR A 232 -29.99 11.80 24.29
CA TYR A 232 -28.64 12.18 23.89
C TYR A 232 -28.42 11.85 22.42
N ASN A 233 -27.69 12.68 21.69
CA ASN A 233 -27.19 12.33 20.37
C ASN A 233 -26.20 11.19 20.52
N ARG A 234 -26.49 10.07 19.86
CA ARG A 234 -25.59 8.92 19.80
C ARG A 234 -24.65 9.12 18.62
N TYR A 235 -23.35 9.09 18.89
CA TYR A 235 -22.32 9.01 17.88
C TYR A 235 -21.75 7.60 17.87
N GLN A 236 -21.52 7.06 16.68
CA GLN A 236 -20.79 5.81 16.49
C GLN A 236 -19.48 6.14 15.78
N SER A 237 -18.39 5.54 16.26
CA SER A 237 -17.13 5.57 15.54
C SER A 237 -17.29 4.74 14.28
N VAL A 238 -17.17 5.38 13.12
CA VAL A 238 -17.06 4.68 11.84
C VAL A 238 -15.59 4.79 11.44
N PRO A 239 -14.89 3.66 11.19
CA PRO A 239 -13.52 3.71 10.69
C PRO A 239 -13.52 4.42 9.35
N ARG A 240 -12.71 5.48 9.22
CA ARG A 240 -12.40 6.05 7.91
C ARG A 240 -11.45 5.08 7.20
N PRO A 241 -11.65 4.79 5.90
CA PRO A 241 -10.74 3.90 5.19
C PRO A 241 -9.31 4.44 5.32
N ALA A 242 -8.37 3.53 5.59
CA ALA A 242 -6.95 3.83 5.49
C ALA A 242 -6.66 4.40 4.09
N ALA A 243 -5.61 5.23 3.99
CA ALA A 243 -5.20 5.90 2.75
C ALA A 243 -5.41 4.97 1.55
N SER A 244 -6.35 5.33 0.67
CA SER A 244 -6.66 4.56 -0.53
C SER A 244 -5.77 5.05 -1.67
N ALA A 245 -5.48 4.19 -2.64
CA ALA A 245 -4.68 4.56 -3.80
C ALA A 245 -5.45 4.34 -5.08
N VAL A 246 -5.30 5.24 -6.05
CA VAL A 246 -5.83 5.07 -7.39
C VAL A 246 -4.66 4.99 -8.37
N MET A 247 -4.72 4.02 -9.26
CA MET A 247 -3.77 3.82 -10.34
C MET A 247 -4.43 4.16 -11.68
N PHE A 248 -3.94 5.21 -12.33
CA PHE A 248 -4.30 5.58 -13.69
C PHE A 248 -3.37 4.89 -14.69
N CYS A 249 -3.94 4.12 -15.60
CA CYS A 249 -3.23 3.47 -16.70
C CYS A 249 -3.60 4.19 -18.00
N LEU A 250 -2.64 4.87 -18.62
CA LEU A 250 -2.84 5.59 -19.88
C LEU A 250 -2.11 4.86 -21.00
N MET A 251 -2.82 4.34 -22.00
CA MET A 251 -2.18 3.64 -23.14
C MET A 251 -2.61 4.25 -24.47
N ASP A 252 -1.65 4.40 -25.38
CA ASP A 252 -1.95 4.67 -26.79
C ASP A 252 -2.43 3.38 -27.49
N VAL A 253 -3.52 3.47 -28.24
CA VAL A 253 -4.07 2.35 -29.03
C VAL A 253 -4.01 2.61 -30.54
N SER A 254 -3.16 3.57 -30.94
CA SER A 254 -2.79 3.87 -32.33
C SER A 254 -2.24 2.66 -33.08
N GLY A 255 -2.16 2.79 -34.41
CA GLY A 255 -1.72 1.71 -35.29
C GLY A 255 -0.25 1.31 -35.12
N SER A 256 0.58 2.17 -34.52
CA SER A 256 2.01 1.92 -34.29
C SER A 256 2.28 1.08 -33.03
N MET A 257 1.31 0.98 -32.12
CA MET A 257 1.37 0.14 -30.92
C MET A 257 1.12 -1.35 -31.22
N THR A 258 2.20 -2.08 -31.47
CA THR A 258 2.20 -3.54 -31.73
C THR A 258 1.71 -4.37 -30.53
N GLU A 259 1.29 -5.63 -30.77
CA GLU A 259 0.92 -6.56 -29.68
C GLU A 259 2.05 -6.78 -28.67
N HIS A 260 3.31 -6.79 -29.13
CA HIS A 260 4.47 -6.90 -28.27
C HIS A 260 4.60 -5.71 -27.32
N MET A 261 4.46 -4.48 -27.83
CA MET A 261 4.48 -3.25 -27.02
C MET A 261 3.33 -3.24 -25.99
N LYS A 262 2.14 -3.70 -26.38
CA LYS A 262 0.98 -3.85 -25.47
C LYS A 262 1.25 -4.89 -24.37
N ASP A 263 1.90 -6.01 -24.68
CA ASP A 263 2.29 -7.01 -23.68
C ASP A 263 3.31 -6.45 -22.67
N LEU A 264 4.31 -5.70 -23.14
CA LEU A 264 5.28 -5.02 -22.26
C LEU A 264 4.58 -4.05 -21.31
N ALA A 265 3.69 -3.20 -21.84
CA ALA A 265 2.91 -2.25 -21.04
C ALA A 265 1.99 -2.98 -20.04
N LYS A 266 1.28 -4.03 -20.46
CA LYS A 266 0.42 -4.86 -19.59
C LYS A 266 1.19 -5.44 -18.41
N ARG A 267 2.38 -5.96 -18.65
CA ARG A 267 3.26 -6.51 -17.62
C ARG A 267 3.70 -5.43 -16.63
N PHE A 268 4.07 -4.25 -17.13
CA PHE A 268 4.42 -3.10 -16.27
C PHE A 268 3.24 -2.66 -15.40
N TYR A 269 2.05 -2.43 -15.98
CA TYR A 269 0.87 -2.02 -15.23
C TYR A 269 0.50 -3.02 -14.14
N LYS A 270 0.52 -4.30 -14.49
CA LYS A 270 0.21 -5.36 -13.52
C LYS A 270 1.22 -5.40 -12.39
N LEU A 271 2.50 -5.21 -12.68
CA LEU A 271 3.53 -5.17 -11.65
C LEU A 271 3.33 -3.97 -10.71
N LEU A 272 3.04 -2.80 -11.27
CA LEU A 272 2.72 -1.60 -10.48
C LEU A 272 1.47 -1.81 -9.61
N TYR A 273 0.42 -2.42 -10.16
CA TYR A 273 -0.79 -2.76 -9.41
C TYR A 273 -0.47 -3.69 -8.22
N LEU A 274 0.26 -4.79 -8.46
CA LEU A 274 0.66 -5.71 -7.39
C LEU A 274 1.47 -4.99 -6.30
N PHE A 275 2.35 -4.07 -6.69
CA PHE A 275 3.13 -3.26 -5.77
C PHE A 275 2.27 -2.33 -4.91
N LEU A 276 1.26 -1.68 -5.51
CA LEU A 276 0.32 -0.81 -4.81
C LEU A 276 -0.62 -1.62 -3.90
N SER A 277 -1.18 -2.73 -4.37
CA SER A 277 -2.06 -3.61 -3.59
C SER A 277 -1.37 -4.22 -2.37
N ARG A 278 -0.03 -4.33 -2.39
CA ARG A 278 0.73 -4.78 -1.23
C ARG A 278 0.88 -3.71 -0.14
N ARG A 279 0.86 -2.43 -0.53
CA ARG A 279 1.04 -1.27 0.37
C ARG A 279 -0.26 -0.63 0.84
N TYR A 280 -1.29 -0.71 0.00
CA TYR A 280 -2.60 -0.11 0.24
C TYR A 280 -3.65 -1.19 0.37
N LYS A 281 -4.54 -1.05 1.37
CA LYS A 281 -5.67 -1.98 1.56
C LYS A 281 -6.71 -1.88 0.45
N HIS A 282 -6.86 -0.68 -0.13
CA HIS A 282 -7.80 -0.39 -1.19
C HIS A 282 -7.07 0.31 -2.34
N VAL A 283 -7.11 -0.31 -3.51
CA VAL A 283 -6.52 0.21 -4.75
C VAL A 283 -7.58 0.18 -5.84
N ASP A 284 -7.89 1.35 -6.39
CA ASP A 284 -8.72 1.50 -7.57
C ASP A 284 -7.86 1.58 -8.82
N ILE A 285 -8.36 1.06 -9.94
CA ILE A 285 -7.69 1.13 -11.24
C ILE A 285 -8.60 1.83 -12.23
N VAL A 286 -8.04 2.79 -12.97
CA VAL A 286 -8.72 3.50 -14.06
C VAL A 286 -7.92 3.31 -15.33
N PHE A 287 -8.56 2.74 -16.35
CA PHE A 287 -7.94 2.55 -17.66
C PHE A 287 -8.40 3.64 -18.63
N ILE A 288 -7.46 4.39 -19.18
CA ILE A 288 -7.69 5.45 -20.16
C ILE A 288 -6.92 5.10 -21.42
N ARG A 289 -7.64 4.81 -22.49
CA ARG A 289 -7.04 4.69 -23.82
C ARG A 289 -7.21 5.98 -24.59
N HIS A 290 -6.29 6.26 -25.48
CA HIS A 290 -6.35 7.44 -26.33
C HIS A 290 -5.87 7.16 -27.74
N THR A 291 -6.42 7.95 -28.67
CA THR A 291 -5.87 8.21 -30.00
C THR A 291 -5.98 9.73 -30.21
N HIS A 292 -6.92 10.18 -31.04
CA HIS A 292 -7.33 11.57 -31.20
C HIS A 292 -8.43 11.96 -30.19
N VAL A 293 -9.05 10.97 -29.53
CA VAL A 293 -10.00 11.15 -28.42
C VAL A 293 -9.67 10.13 -27.33
N ALA A 294 -9.73 10.56 -26.07
CA ALA A 294 -9.53 9.69 -24.92
C ALA A 294 -10.85 9.17 -24.33
N LYS A 295 -10.86 7.90 -23.91
CA LYS A 295 -12.02 7.25 -23.28
C LYS A 295 -11.57 6.41 -22.10
N GLU A 296 -12.39 6.42 -21.06
CA GLU A 296 -12.29 5.44 -19.97
C GLU A 296 -12.87 4.11 -20.44
N VAL A 297 -12.17 3.02 -20.14
CA VAL A 297 -12.54 1.66 -20.55
C VAL A 297 -12.30 0.66 -19.42
N ASP A 298 -12.76 -0.57 -19.60
CA ASP A 298 -12.42 -1.70 -18.74
C ASP A 298 -11.07 -2.33 -19.13
N GLU A 299 -10.61 -3.30 -18.32
CA GLU A 299 -9.34 -3.99 -18.54
C GLU A 299 -9.30 -4.72 -19.90
N GLU A 300 -10.41 -5.37 -20.27
CA GLU A 300 -10.47 -6.17 -21.50
C GLU A 300 -10.35 -5.28 -22.73
N ALA A 301 -11.16 -4.22 -22.83
CA ALA A 301 -11.11 -3.29 -23.95
C ALA A 301 -9.79 -2.50 -24.00
N PHE A 302 -9.15 -2.23 -22.86
CA PHE A 302 -7.87 -1.53 -22.80
C PHE A 302 -6.74 -2.28 -23.53
N PHE A 303 -6.68 -3.61 -23.43
CA PHE A 303 -5.60 -4.40 -24.04
C PHE A 303 -5.94 -5.01 -25.40
N THR A 304 -7.23 -5.21 -25.70
CA THR A 304 -7.66 -5.89 -26.94
C THR A 304 -8.04 -4.93 -28.06
N SER A 305 -8.45 -3.71 -27.74
CA SER A 305 -8.92 -2.75 -28.75
C SER A 305 -7.75 -2.17 -29.56
N THR A 306 -7.97 -2.03 -30.85
CA THR A 306 -7.15 -1.24 -31.77
C THR A 306 -8.06 -0.20 -32.41
N GLU A 307 -7.64 1.06 -32.43
CA GLU A 307 -8.38 2.14 -33.11
C GLU A 307 -7.43 2.88 -34.05
N SER A 308 -7.87 3.09 -35.30
CA SER A 308 -7.12 3.92 -36.23
C SER A 308 -7.39 5.40 -35.94
N GLY A 309 -6.34 6.16 -35.65
CA GLY A 309 -6.41 7.61 -35.43
C GLY A 309 -5.01 8.16 -35.17
N GLY A 310 -4.83 9.48 -35.33
CA GLY A 310 -3.60 10.14 -34.90
C GLY A 310 -3.49 10.16 -33.38
N THR A 311 -2.27 10.19 -32.85
CA THR A 311 -2.01 10.20 -31.41
C THR A 311 -1.99 11.64 -30.88
N VAL A 312 -2.90 11.94 -29.95
CA VAL A 312 -3.01 13.23 -29.25
C VAL A 312 -3.05 12.97 -27.74
N VAL A 313 -1.88 13.08 -27.11
CA VAL A 313 -1.67 12.72 -25.70
C VAL A 313 -2.43 13.63 -24.74
N SER A 314 -2.59 14.92 -25.06
CA SER A 314 -3.31 15.85 -24.19
C SER A 314 -4.74 15.40 -23.88
N THR A 315 -5.41 14.74 -24.82
CA THR A 315 -6.78 14.24 -24.61
C THR A 315 -6.84 13.21 -23.48
N ALA A 316 -5.80 12.37 -23.35
CA ALA A 316 -5.68 11.39 -22.28
C ALA A 316 -5.46 12.07 -20.92
N LEU A 317 -4.60 13.08 -20.89
CA LEU A 317 -4.29 13.87 -19.70
C LEU A 317 -5.51 14.69 -19.23
N GLU A 318 -6.26 15.28 -20.15
CA GLU A 318 -7.51 15.98 -19.84
C GLU A 318 -8.57 15.02 -19.27
N LYS A 319 -8.71 13.83 -19.87
CA LYS A 319 -9.64 12.81 -19.36
C LYS A 319 -9.24 12.32 -17.97
N MET A 320 -7.94 12.12 -17.74
CA MET A 320 -7.39 11.78 -16.43
C MET A 320 -7.72 12.89 -15.42
N LEU A 321 -7.46 14.15 -15.76
CA LEU A 321 -7.75 15.30 -14.90
C LEU A 321 -9.24 15.43 -14.56
N ALA A 322 -10.12 15.19 -15.53
CA ALA A 322 -11.56 15.20 -15.32
C ALA A 322 -11.98 14.11 -14.33
N ILE A 323 -11.48 12.88 -14.49
CA ILE A 323 -11.76 11.76 -13.59
C ILE A 323 -11.19 12.02 -12.18
N MET A 324 -9.98 12.57 -12.10
CA MET A 324 -9.36 12.93 -10.82
C MET A 324 -10.23 13.92 -10.05
N LYS A 325 -10.68 15.00 -10.71
CA LYS A 325 -11.51 16.03 -10.08
C LYS A 325 -12.91 15.52 -9.67
N ASP A 326 -13.48 14.58 -10.42
CA ASP A 326 -14.83 14.06 -10.17
C ASP A 326 -14.86 12.96 -9.08
N ARG A 327 -13.92 11.99 -9.13
CA ARG A 327 -13.96 10.79 -8.28
C ARG A 327 -12.88 10.74 -7.19
N TYR A 328 -11.73 11.40 -7.37
CA TYR A 328 -10.54 11.17 -6.57
C TYR A 328 -9.94 12.45 -5.99
N ALA A 329 -10.56 12.95 -4.92
CA ALA A 329 -10.04 14.09 -4.17
C ALA A 329 -8.65 13.78 -3.58
N LYS A 330 -7.72 14.72 -3.76
CA LYS A 330 -6.31 14.59 -3.33
C LYS A 330 -6.18 14.38 -1.82
N GLU A 331 -7.15 14.78 -1.02
CA GLU A 331 -7.11 14.66 0.44
C GLU A 331 -7.31 13.22 0.91
N ASP A 332 -8.14 12.45 0.18
CA ASP A 332 -8.56 11.10 0.56
C ASP A 332 -7.77 10.01 -0.19
N TRP A 333 -7.28 10.32 -1.40
CA TRP A 333 -6.62 9.35 -2.29
C TRP A 333 -5.17 9.69 -2.58
N ASN A 334 -4.34 8.65 -2.69
CA ASN A 334 -3.01 8.74 -3.29
C ASN A 334 -3.09 8.34 -4.76
N ILE A 335 -2.66 9.23 -5.65
CA ILE A 335 -2.80 9.13 -7.09
C ILE A 335 -1.46 8.71 -7.70
N TYR A 336 -1.48 7.56 -8.35
CA TYR A 336 -0.39 7.01 -9.15
C TYR A 336 -0.81 6.98 -10.60
N ALA A 337 0.09 7.39 -11.50
CA ALA A 337 -0.18 7.35 -12.93
C ALA A 337 0.95 6.63 -13.66
N ALA A 338 0.58 5.84 -14.64
CA ALA A 338 1.48 5.16 -15.53
C ALA A 338 0.98 5.33 -16.96
N GLN A 339 1.82 5.92 -17.82
CA GLN A 339 1.54 6.11 -19.23
C GLN A 339 2.48 5.22 -20.05
N ALA A 340 1.93 4.48 -21.01
CA ALA A 340 2.68 3.69 -21.98
C ALA A 340 2.34 4.13 -23.40
N SER A 341 3.37 4.43 -24.19
CA SER A 341 3.26 4.86 -25.59
C SER A 341 4.55 4.47 -26.32
N ASP A 342 4.48 4.39 -27.64
CA ASP A 342 5.63 4.21 -28.54
C ASP A 342 6.40 5.51 -28.81
N GLY A 343 5.97 6.64 -28.23
CA GLY A 343 6.64 7.93 -28.32
C GLY A 343 6.12 8.85 -29.43
N ASP A 344 5.11 8.43 -30.19
CA ASP A 344 4.46 9.27 -31.20
C ASP A 344 3.45 10.23 -30.56
N ASN A 345 3.47 11.49 -31.01
CA ASN A 345 2.46 12.49 -30.65
C ASN A 345 2.45 13.62 -31.68
N LEU A 346 1.32 14.30 -31.83
CA LEU A 346 1.26 15.46 -32.70
C LEU A 346 2.17 16.60 -32.18
N PRO A 347 3.09 17.17 -32.98
CA PRO A 347 4.03 18.19 -32.51
C PRO A 347 3.37 19.41 -31.86
N SER A 348 2.21 19.84 -32.38
CA SER A 348 1.43 20.96 -31.85
C SER A 348 0.78 20.67 -30.50
N ASP A 349 0.66 19.40 -30.12
CA ASP A 349 0.06 18.96 -28.86
C ASP A 349 1.06 18.94 -27.70
N ASN A 350 2.35 18.74 -28.00
CA ASN A 350 3.41 18.57 -27.00
C ASN A 350 3.46 19.70 -25.95
N SER A 351 3.32 20.97 -26.38
CA SER A 351 3.32 22.11 -25.46
C SER A 351 2.11 22.12 -24.53
N HIS A 352 0.94 21.70 -25.01
CA HIS A 352 -0.28 21.63 -24.22
C HIS A 352 -0.23 20.46 -23.23
N ALA A 353 0.20 19.28 -23.69
CA ALA A 353 0.40 18.11 -22.85
C ALA A 353 1.39 18.40 -21.69
N CYS A 354 2.54 19.01 -21.99
CA CYS A 354 3.53 19.37 -20.96
C CYS A 354 2.99 20.40 -19.94
N ALA A 355 2.20 21.38 -20.42
CA ALA A 355 1.58 22.37 -19.54
C ALA A 355 0.55 21.74 -18.60
N LEU A 356 -0.32 20.86 -19.11
CA LEU A 356 -1.29 20.10 -18.30
C LEU A 356 -0.59 19.21 -17.27
N LEU A 357 0.43 18.47 -17.71
CA LEU A 357 1.19 17.58 -16.86
C LEU A 357 1.83 18.34 -15.69
N THR A 358 2.54 19.44 -15.99
CA THR A 358 3.29 20.23 -14.99
C THR A 358 2.39 21.00 -14.04
N ARG A 359 1.32 21.64 -14.55
CA ARG A 359 0.52 22.59 -13.77
C ARG A 359 -0.62 21.93 -13.00
N GLU A 360 -1.24 20.91 -13.58
CA GLU A 360 -2.49 20.34 -13.05
C GLU A 360 -2.29 18.93 -12.49
N ILE A 361 -1.57 18.05 -13.21
CA ILE A 361 -1.52 16.61 -12.88
C ILE A 361 -0.43 16.29 -11.85
N LEU A 362 0.85 16.59 -12.16
CA LEU A 362 1.99 16.23 -11.32
C LEU A 362 1.90 16.77 -9.89
N PRO A 363 1.38 18.00 -9.63
CA PRO A 363 1.21 18.48 -8.26
C PRO A 363 0.19 17.69 -7.43
N GLN A 364 -0.67 16.91 -8.07
CA GLN A 364 -1.69 16.08 -7.41
C GLN A 364 -1.27 14.60 -7.31
N CYS A 365 -0.42 14.13 -8.22
CA CYS A 365 0.13 12.79 -8.22
C CYS A 365 1.25 12.60 -7.19
N GLN A 366 1.37 11.39 -6.65
CA GLN A 366 2.53 10.98 -5.86
C GLN A 366 3.66 10.49 -6.75
N TYR A 367 3.29 9.88 -7.87
CA TYR A 367 4.24 9.38 -8.84
C TYR A 367 3.60 9.26 -10.22
N PHE A 368 4.30 9.71 -11.25
CA PHE A 368 3.95 9.55 -12.64
C PHE A 368 5.08 8.80 -13.36
N ALA A 369 4.78 7.62 -13.90
CA ALA A 369 5.71 6.84 -14.69
C ALA A 369 5.35 6.95 -16.18
N TYR A 370 6.26 7.45 -16.99
CA TYR A 370 6.17 7.38 -18.43
C TYR A 370 7.06 6.25 -18.94
N LEU A 371 6.45 5.30 -19.64
CA LEU A 371 7.08 4.14 -20.24
C LEU A 371 7.01 4.26 -21.75
N GLU A 372 8.17 4.44 -22.38
CA GLU A 372 8.25 4.39 -23.82
C GLU A 372 8.55 2.95 -24.26
N VAL A 373 7.64 2.36 -25.04
CA VAL A 373 7.75 0.97 -25.51
C VAL A 373 8.25 0.94 -26.95
N GLY A 374 9.46 0.41 -27.13
CA GLY A 374 10.12 0.33 -28.43
C GLY A 374 10.05 -1.05 -29.08
N ALA A 375 10.30 -1.11 -30.39
CA ALA A 375 10.61 -2.36 -31.07
C ALA A 375 12.04 -2.81 -30.72
N GLU A 376 12.29 -4.12 -30.68
CA GLU A 376 13.57 -4.71 -30.25
C GLU A 376 14.81 -4.18 -31.00
N ASN A 377 14.63 -3.64 -32.21
CA ASN A 377 15.72 -3.18 -33.09
C ASN A 377 15.70 -1.67 -33.39
N MET A 378 14.93 -0.86 -32.65
CA MET A 378 14.94 0.60 -32.85
C MET A 378 16.24 1.21 -32.30
N PRO A 379 16.99 1.97 -33.10
CA PRO A 379 18.15 2.72 -32.61
C PRO A 379 17.68 3.70 -31.53
N GLY A 380 18.35 3.71 -30.38
CA GLY A 380 18.04 4.60 -29.26
C GLY A 380 18.14 6.07 -29.69
N GLY A 381 17.00 6.69 -29.95
CA GLY A 381 16.87 8.09 -30.25
C GLY A 381 15.66 8.65 -29.51
N ASP A 382 15.82 9.81 -28.90
CA ASP A 382 14.74 10.48 -28.19
C ASP A 382 13.58 10.75 -29.16
N THR A 383 12.42 10.13 -28.94
CA THR A 383 11.18 10.39 -29.67
C THR A 383 10.67 11.80 -29.38
N GLU A 384 9.67 12.26 -30.14
CA GLU A 384 9.12 13.60 -29.92
C GLU A 384 8.53 13.77 -28.52
N LEU A 385 7.76 12.78 -28.06
CA LEU A 385 7.15 12.80 -26.74
C LEU A 385 8.20 12.68 -25.62
N TRP A 386 9.24 11.87 -25.84
CA TRP A 386 10.36 11.78 -24.90
C TRP A 386 11.05 13.13 -24.70
N ARG A 387 11.38 13.84 -25.78
CA ARG A 387 12.02 15.17 -25.66
C ARG A 387 11.13 16.15 -24.93
N ALA A 388 9.83 16.13 -25.21
CA ALA A 388 8.86 17.00 -24.56
C ALA A 388 8.82 16.73 -23.04
N TYR A 389 8.64 15.48 -22.63
CA TYR A 389 8.55 15.12 -21.21
C TYR A 389 9.87 15.25 -20.46
N LYS A 390 11.02 15.11 -21.13
CA LYS A 390 12.34 15.30 -20.53
C LYS A 390 12.49 16.70 -19.92
N THR A 391 11.97 17.73 -20.60
CA THR A 391 11.95 19.11 -20.07
C THR A 391 11.14 19.23 -18.78
N VAL A 392 10.07 18.45 -18.64
CA VAL A 392 9.23 18.41 -17.43
C VAL A 392 9.93 17.62 -16.31
N ALA A 393 10.60 16.52 -16.64
CA ALA A 393 11.31 15.68 -15.69
C ALA A 393 12.50 16.41 -15.02
N GLU A 394 13.17 17.32 -15.74
CA GLU A 394 14.25 18.16 -15.22
C GLU A 394 13.79 19.17 -14.14
N SER A 395 12.49 19.40 -14.00
CA SER A 395 11.91 20.42 -13.10
C SER A 395 11.65 19.94 -11.65
N ASP A 396 12.38 18.93 -11.15
CA ASP A 396 12.22 18.25 -9.83
C ASP A 396 10.75 17.83 -9.52
N GLN A 397 10.00 17.52 -10.57
CA GLN A 397 8.63 17.01 -10.48
C GLN A 397 8.61 15.48 -10.26
N PRO A 398 7.52 14.89 -9.75
CA PRO A 398 7.40 13.44 -9.54
C PRO A 398 7.13 12.67 -10.85
N LEU A 399 7.88 12.98 -11.90
CA LEU A 399 7.84 12.33 -13.22
C LEU A 399 9.10 11.48 -13.40
N ALA A 400 8.91 10.23 -13.80
CA ALA A 400 10.01 9.34 -14.13
C ALA A 400 9.78 8.69 -15.49
N MET A 401 10.82 8.68 -16.33
CA MET A 401 10.75 8.26 -17.73
C MET A 401 11.73 7.12 -17.99
N ARG A 402 11.27 6.06 -18.67
CA ARG A 402 12.10 4.89 -19.03
C ARG A 402 11.69 4.29 -20.37
N HIS A 403 12.68 3.79 -21.11
CA HIS A 403 12.45 2.96 -22.29
C HIS A 403 12.40 1.48 -21.91
N VAL A 404 11.53 0.72 -22.56
CA VAL A 404 11.50 -0.74 -22.49
C VAL A 404 11.32 -1.32 -23.88
N SER A 405 12.28 -2.14 -24.30
CA SER A 405 12.24 -2.85 -25.58
C SER A 405 12.07 -4.35 -25.40
N HIS A 406 12.43 -4.90 -24.24
CA HIS A 406 12.35 -6.35 -23.98
C HIS A 406 11.68 -6.68 -22.65
N ARG A 407 11.06 -7.87 -22.59
CA ARG A 407 10.40 -8.39 -21.38
C ARG A 407 11.32 -8.44 -20.16
N GLY A 408 12.59 -8.80 -20.37
CA GLY A 408 13.60 -8.87 -19.29
C GLY A 408 13.95 -7.51 -18.67
N GLN A 409 13.70 -6.39 -19.38
CA GLN A 409 13.99 -5.04 -18.89
C GLN A 409 12.91 -4.48 -17.97
N ILE A 410 11.70 -5.05 -17.97
CA ILE A 410 10.56 -4.53 -17.20
C ILE A 410 10.90 -4.46 -15.71
N TYR A 411 11.49 -5.51 -15.15
CA TYR A 411 11.84 -5.51 -13.72
C TYR A 411 13.00 -4.56 -13.37
N PRO A 412 14.15 -4.58 -14.08
CA PRO A 412 15.20 -3.59 -13.88
C PRO A 412 14.67 -2.15 -13.94
N VAL A 413 13.84 -1.83 -14.94
CA VAL A 413 13.20 -0.52 -15.11
C VAL A 413 12.27 -0.21 -13.93
N PHE A 414 11.40 -1.13 -13.55
CA PHE A 414 10.53 -0.98 -12.40
C PHE A 414 11.33 -0.72 -11.11
N ARG A 415 12.45 -1.43 -10.93
CA ARG A 415 13.32 -1.22 -9.78
C ARG A 415 13.97 0.15 -9.80
N GLN A 416 14.53 0.60 -10.92
CA GLN A 416 15.10 1.95 -11.03
C GLN A 416 14.04 3.03 -10.70
N LEU A 417 12.81 2.83 -11.16
CA LEU A 417 11.68 3.70 -10.87
C LEU A 417 11.30 3.69 -9.39
N PHE A 418 11.47 2.60 -8.64
CA PHE A 418 11.00 2.51 -7.25
C PHE A 418 12.10 2.19 -6.22
N THR A 419 13.37 2.42 -6.52
CA THR A 419 14.47 2.17 -5.57
C THR A 419 14.56 3.29 -4.52
N ARG A 420 14.93 2.88 -3.30
CA ARG A 420 14.96 3.66 -2.05
C ARG A 420 15.92 4.86 -2.02
N ASP A 421 17.00 4.87 -2.81
CA ASP A 421 18.05 5.89 -2.76
C ASP A 421 18.11 6.74 -4.04
N LYS A 422 18.00 8.08 -3.88
CA LYS A 422 18.33 9.05 -4.94
C LYS A 422 19.78 8.86 -5.44
N ALA A 423 20.73 8.61 -4.54
CA ALA A 423 22.15 8.38 -4.89
C ALA A 423 22.39 7.09 -5.70
N THR A 424 21.59 6.04 -5.48
CA THR A 424 21.69 4.79 -6.24
C THR A 424 21.02 4.90 -7.62
N ARG A 425 19.97 5.73 -7.76
CA ARG A 425 19.38 6.08 -9.06
C ARG A 425 20.39 6.74 -10.00
N ASP A 426 21.23 7.63 -9.48
CA ASP A 426 22.24 8.34 -10.27
C ASP A 426 23.41 7.42 -10.66
N SER A 427 23.86 6.53 -9.76
CA SER A 427 24.93 5.56 -10.06
C SER A 427 24.56 4.50 -11.10
N ILE A 428 23.26 4.22 -11.31
CA ILE A 428 22.80 3.28 -12.35
C ILE A 428 22.74 3.99 -13.71
N ASN A 429 22.42 5.29 -13.74
CA ASN A 429 22.42 6.07 -14.98
C ASN A 429 23.84 6.24 -15.55
N GLU A 430 24.89 6.22 -14.72
CA GLU A 430 26.29 6.32 -15.17
C GLU A 430 26.88 5.01 -15.74
N VAL A 431 26.24 3.86 -15.54
CA VAL A 431 26.73 2.56 -16.05
C VAL A 431 26.17 2.23 -17.44
N GLU A 432 25.09 2.92 -17.87
CA GLU A 432 24.45 2.75 -19.18
C GLU A 432 24.72 3.92 -20.16
N ALA A 433 25.49 4.94 -19.75
CA ALA A 433 26.06 5.97 -20.63
C ALA A 433 27.51 5.62 -20.99
#